data_AF-A0A662CXP9-F1
#
_entry.id   AF-A0A662CXP9-F1
#
_cell.length_a   1.000
_cell.length_b   1.000
_cell.length_c   1.000
_cell.angle_alpha   90.00
_cell.angle_beta   90.00
_cell.angle_gamma   90.00
#
_symmetry.space_group_name_H-M   'P 1'
#
loop_
_entity.id
_entity.type
_entity.pdbx_description
1 polymer ?
#
loop_
_entity_poly.entity_id
_entity_poly.type
_entity_poly.pdbx_seq_one_letter_code
_entity_poly.pdbx_strand_id
1 'polypeptide(L)'
;MKTQLLALLVLSCLVSCNSTPTSQGLDPELIVYQLKDKEILEQVLDLYSADKEATTSALMVKVGSFFQETPYVAHTLETEEEQLVINLREMDCTTFAENCLAITRTIKSDKQTFEQFISELQFIRYRDGIIDAYPSRLHYFCDWIYNNAKAELIADMSQ
;
A
#
# COMPACT_ATOMS: atom_id res chain seq x y z
N MET A 1 67.43 -30.18 7.62
CA MET A 1 67.40 -29.00 6.72
C MET A 1 65.95 -28.56 6.61
N LYS A 2 65.49 -27.58 7.43
CA LYS A 2 65.02 -26.25 7.00
C LYS A 2 64.36 -26.30 5.61
N THR A 3 63.05 -26.11 5.50
CA THR A 3 62.46 -24.76 5.34
C THR A 3 61.02 -24.65 5.90
N GLN A 4 60.76 -23.54 6.58
CA GLN A 4 59.44 -23.02 6.90
C GLN A 4 58.87 -22.21 5.71
N LEU A 5 57.57 -21.91 5.82
CA LEU A 5 56.84 -20.75 5.29
C LEU A 5 56.03 -20.97 3.99
N LEU A 6 54.71 -21.14 4.13
CA LEU A 6 53.75 -20.12 3.67
C LEU A 6 52.35 -20.43 4.23
N ALA A 7 51.85 -19.55 5.10
CA ALA A 7 50.44 -19.41 5.39
C ALA A 7 49.88 -18.34 4.44
N LEU A 8 48.73 -18.56 3.80
CA LEU A 8 47.74 -17.52 3.48
C LEU A 8 46.47 -18.13 2.85
N LEU A 9 45.31 -17.78 3.45
CA LEU A 9 43.96 -17.58 2.88
C LEU A 9 43.36 -18.66 1.94
N VAL A 10 42.12 -19.13 2.12
CA VAL A 10 40.89 -18.34 2.04
C VAL A 10 39.78 -19.01 2.88
N LEU A 11 39.34 -18.32 3.94
CA LEU A 11 38.06 -18.57 4.60
C LEU A 11 37.00 -17.82 3.78
N SER A 12 36.39 -18.47 2.79
CA SER A 12 35.32 -17.86 1.99
C SER A 12 33.99 -18.03 2.72
N CYS A 13 33.53 -16.92 3.29
CA CYS A 13 32.21 -16.67 3.82
C CYS A 13 31.09 -17.18 2.91
N LEU A 14 30.24 -18.07 3.42
CA LEU A 14 28.84 -18.16 3.02
C LEU A 14 28.00 -17.60 4.17
N VAL A 15 28.15 -16.29 4.39
CA VAL A 15 27.09 -15.52 5.04
C VAL A 15 26.04 -15.34 3.95
N SER A 16 25.01 -16.20 3.95
CA SER A 16 23.80 -15.90 3.20
C SER A 16 23.28 -14.56 3.70
N CYS A 17 23.36 -13.55 2.84
CA CYS A 17 22.64 -12.31 3.02
C CYS A 17 21.14 -12.62 2.96
N ASN A 18 20.54 -12.92 4.12
CA ASN A 18 19.12 -12.66 4.31
C ASN A 18 18.97 -11.14 4.35
N SER A 19 18.83 -10.50 3.18
CA SER A 19 18.18 -9.20 3.13
C SER A 19 16.69 -9.46 3.33
N THR A 20 16.28 -9.53 4.60
CA THR A 20 14.89 -9.26 4.95
C THR A 20 14.58 -7.90 4.35
N PRO A 21 13.49 -7.73 3.56
CA PRO A 21 13.09 -6.41 3.11
C PRO A 21 12.88 -5.59 4.37
N THR A 22 13.79 -4.65 4.62
CA THR A 22 13.59 -3.68 5.67
C THR A 22 12.42 -2.85 5.18
N SER A 23 11.30 -2.86 5.90
CA SER A 23 10.20 -1.93 5.66
C SER A 23 10.81 -0.53 5.79
N GLN A 24 11.21 0.07 4.67
CA GLN A 24 11.58 1.47 4.66
C GLN A 24 10.33 2.20 5.14
N GLY A 25 10.45 2.87 6.30
CA GLY A 25 9.37 3.68 6.83
C GLY A 25 8.95 4.70 5.77
N LEU A 26 7.66 5.02 5.75
CA LEU A 26 7.09 6.04 4.88
C LEU A 26 7.89 7.33 5.00
N ASP A 27 8.43 7.84 3.89
CA ASP A 27 9.00 9.18 3.84
C ASP A 27 7.85 10.20 3.90
N PRO A 28 7.72 10.99 4.99
CA PRO A 28 6.62 11.94 5.13
C PRO A 28 6.59 13.01 4.03
N GLU A 29 7.71 13.28 3.36
CA GLU A 29 7.80 14.26 2.27
C GLU A 29 7.13 13.76 0.98
N LEU A 30 6.87 12.46 0.86
CA LEU A 30 6.22 11.84 -0.31
C LEU A 30 4.69 11.71 -0.18
N ILE A 31 4.08 12.18 0.91
CA ILE A 31 2.64 12.01 1.16
C ILE A 31 1.91 13.34 0.95
N VAL A 32 0.94 13.35 0.04
CA VAL A 32 0.17 14.56 -0.32
C VAL A 32 -1.31 14.34 -0.05
N TYR A 33 -1.90 15.16 0.82
CA TYR A 33 -3.33 15.12 1.13
C TYR A 33 -3.83 16.48 1.61
N GLN A 34 -5.14 16.71 1.58
CA GLN A 34 -5.78 17.87 2.23
C GLN A 34 -6.39 17.45 3.56
N LEU A 35 -6.55 18.40 4.49
CA LEU A 35 -7.20 18.16 5.79
C LEU A 35 -8.55 17.45 5.62
N LYS A 36 -9.30 17.82 4.58
CA LYS A 36 -10.61 17.23 4.30
C LYS A 36 -10.54 15.74 3.95
N ASP A 37 -9.47 15.27 3.32
CA ASP A 37 -9.27 13.84 3.04
C ASP A 37 -9.12 13.06 4.36
N LYS A 38 -8.36 13.61 5.32
CA LYS A 38 -8.24 13.03 6.66
C LYS A 38 -9.57 13.02 7.41
N GLU A 39 -10.33 14.12 7.39
CA GLU A 39 -11.66 14.17 8.00
C GLU A 39 -12.64 13.16 7.39
N ILE A 40 -12.56 12.90 6.09
CA ILE A 40 -13.39 11.88 5.42
C ILE A 40 -13.00 10.50 5.92
N LEU A 41 -11.71 10.18 6.00
CA LEU A 41 -11.27 8.90 6.56
C LEU A 41 -11.77 8.72 7.99
N GLU A 42 -11.59 9.72 8.85
CA GLU A 42 -12.01 9.68 10.25
C GLU A 42 -13.53 9.42 10.37
N GLN A 43 -14.35 10.03 9.53
CA GLN A 43 -15.79 9.73 9.47
C GLN A 43 -16.09 8.26 9.12
N VAL A 44 -15.37 7.69 8.14
CA VAL A 44 -15.56 6.28 7.76
C VAL A 44 -15.13 5.35 8.89
N LEU A 45 -14.02 5.65 9.56
CA LEU A 45 -13.52 4.89 10.70
C LEU A 45 -14.49 4.98 11.89
N ASP A 46 -15.04 6.16 12.18
CA ASP A 46 -16.03 6.32 13.24
C ASP A 46 -17.29 5.49 12.99
N LEU A 47 -17.72 5.39 11.73
CA LEU A 47 -18.91 4.60 11.34
C LEU A 47 -18.68 3.08 11.41
N TYR A 48 -17.49 2.61 11.06
CA TYR A 48 -17.26 1.18 10.79
C TYR A 48 -16.12 0.54 11.60
N SER A 49 -15.46 1.26 12.51
CA SER A 49 -14.36 0.75 13.35
C SER A 49 -14.73 -0.50 14.14
N ALA A 50 -15.96 -0.56 14.64
CA ALA A 50 -16.50 -1.70 15.39
C ALA A 50 -16.77 -2.94 14.52
N ASP A 51 -16.79 -2.79 13.19
CA ASP A 51 -17.05 -3.88 12.24
C ASP A 51 -15.79 -4.69 11.87
N LYS A 52 -14.69 -4.57 12.64
CA LYS A 52 -13.42 -5.29 12.40
C LYS A 52 -13.58 -6.79 12.12
N GLU A 53 -14.47 -7.44 12.86
CA GLU A 53 -14.74 -8.88 12.78
C GLU A 53 -15.69 -9.27 11.63
N ALA A 54 -16.28 -8.29 10.92
CA ALA A 54 -17.07 -8.58 9.72
C ALA A 54 -16.19 -9.19 8.63
N THR A 55 -16.82 -9.94 7.72
CA THR A 55 -16.13 -10.45 6.53
C THR A 55 -15.59 -9.28 5.71
N THR A 56 -14.41 -9.44 5.11
CA THR A 56 -13.77 -8.40 4.30
C THR A 56 -14.71 -7.92 3.19
N SER A 57 -15.45 -8.83 2.54
CA SER A 57 -16.40 -8.49 1.48
C SER A 57 -17.58 -7.64 1.98
N ALA A 58 -18.18 -7.99 3.12
CA ALA A 58 -19.29 -7.22 3.67
C ALA A 58 -18.84 -5.81 4.12
N LEU A 59 -17.66 -5.71 4.72
CA LEU A 59 -17.09 -4.43 5.13
C LEU A 59 -16.72 -3.56 3.92
N MET A 60 -16.12 -4.14 2.88
CA MET A 60 -15.77 -3.41 1.66
C MET A 60 -17.00 -2.86 0.94
N VAL A 61 -18.15 -3.56 0.98
CA VAL A 61 -19.43 -3.05 0.47
C VAL A 61 -19.92 -1.84 1.27
N LYS A 62 -19.79 -1.86 2.61
CA LYS A 62 -20.15 -0.70 3.47
C LYS A 62 -19.28 0.52 3.14
N VAL A 63 -17.96 0.32 3.07
CA VAL A 63 -17.00 1.37 2.71
C VAL A 63 -17.29 1.93 1.32
N GLY A 64 -17.48 1.07 0.30
CA GLY A 64 -17.82 1.52 -1.04
C GLY A 64 -19.15 2.28 -1.12
N SER A 65 -20.12 1.89 -0.29
CA SER A 65 -21.42 2.58 -0.21
C SER A 65 -21.32 3.96 0.43
N PHE A 66 -20.41 4.16 1.38
CA PHE A 66 -20.16 5.48 1.99
C PHE A 66 -19.73 6.52 0.94
N PHE A 67 -18.96 6.12 -0.07
CA PHE A 67 -18.47 7.00 -1.12
C PHE A 67 -19.45 7.20 -2.28
N GLN A 68 -20.69 6.71 -2.17
CA GLN A 68 -21.72 7.07 -3.17
C GLN A 68 -21.86 8.59 -3.25
N GLU A 69 -22.14 9.08 -4.46
CA GLU A 69 -22.22 10.52 -4.78
C GLU A 69 -20.88 11.29 -4.73
N THR A 70 -19.76 10.64 -4.40
CA THR A 70 -18.43 11.27 -4.53
C THR A 70 -18.17 11.62 -6.00
N PRO A 71 -17.74 12.86 -6.31
CA PRO A 71 -17.44 13.28 -7.69
C PRO A 71 -16.43 12.39 -8.40
N TYR A 72 -16.72 12.10 -9.67
CA TYR A 72 -15.80 11.42 -10.57
C TYR A 72 -14.82 12.42 -11.20
N VAL A 73 -13.52 12.27 -10.94
CA VAL A 73 -12.47 13.14 -11.50
C VAL A 73 -11.28 12.28 -11.93
N ALA A 74 -10.86 12.43 -13.18
CA ALA A 74 -9.68 11.76 -13.70
C ALA A 74 -8.39 12.53 -13.35
N HIS A 75 -7.25 11.85 -13.41
CA HIS A 75 -5.92 12.45 -13.25
C HIS A 75 -5.67 13.08 -11.87
N THR A 76 -6.37 12.63 -10.83
CA THR A 76 -6.23 13.16 -9.47
C THR A 76 -4.89 12.82 -8.81
N LEU A 77 -4.16 11.83 -9.36
CA LEU A 77 -2.85 11.40 -8.89
C LEU A 77 -1.66 12.05 -9.63
N GLU A 78 -1.93 12.83 -10.68
CA GLU A 78 -0.86 13.36 -11.52
C GLU A 78 -0.25 14.63 -10.89
N THR A 79 1.04 14.54 -10.58
CA THR A 79 1.86 15.59 -9.97
C THR A 79 3.21 15.65 -10.72
N GLU A 80 4.03 16.67 -10.45
CA GLU A 80 5.33 16.82 -11.15
C GLU A 80 6.32 15.68 -10.79
N GLU A 81 6.34 15.25 -9.54
CA GLU A 81 7.15 14.13 -9.03
C GLU A 81 6.21 13.06 -8.45
N GLU A 82 6.53 11.78 -8.60
CA GLU A 82 5.66 10.71 -8.08
C GLU A 82 5.61 10.74 -6.55
N GLN A 83 4.40 10.89 -6.02
CA GLN A 83 4.11 10.96 -4.59
C GLN A 83 2.84 10.16 -4.28
N LEU A 84 2.69 9.71 -3.03
CA LEU A 84 1.46 9.10 -2.55
C LEU A 84 0.39 10.19 -2.36
N VAL A 85 -0.38 10.43 -3.41
CA VAL A 85 -1.53 11.36 -3.38
C VAL A 85 -2.76 10.67 -2.78
N ILE A 86 -3.31 11.26 -1.73
CA ILE A 86 -4.56 10.84 -1.09
C ILE A 86 -5.62 11.88 -1.42
N ASN A 87 -6.61 11.46 -2.22
CA ASN A 87 -7.80 12.24 -2.51
C ASN A 87 -9.03 11.36 -2.25
N LEU A 88 -9.77 11.65 -1.19
CA LEU A 88 -11.02 11.00 -0.83
C LEU A 88 -12.25 11.85 -1.17
N ARG A 89 -12.03 13.03 -1.75
CA ARG A 89 -13.08 13.97 -2.16
C ARG A 89 -13.48 13.78 -3.62
N GLU A 90 -12.55 13.31 -4.44
CA GLU A 90 -12.69 13.16 -5.89
C GLU A 90 -11.89 11.94 -6.33
N MET A 91 -12.53 11.03 -7.06
CA MET A 91 -11.94 9.73 -7.39
C MET A 91 -12.27 9.32 -8.83
N ASP A 92 -11.40 8.51 -9.43
CA ASP A 92 -11.74 7.71 -10.60
C ASP A 92 -12.05 6.25 -10.20
N CYS A 93 -12.26 5.38 -11.17
CA CYS A 93 -12.59 3.98 -10.93
C CYS A 93 -11.48 3.20 -10.19
N THR A 94 -10.21 3.52 -10.45
CA THR A 94 -9.07 2.83 -9.83
C THR A 94 -8.87 3.35 -8.42
N THR A 95 -8.80 4.66 -8.24
CA THR A 95 -8.59 5.25 -6.90
C THR A 95 -9.74 4.92 -5.96
N PHE A 96 -10.98 4.81 -6.47
CA PHE A 96 -12.12 4.35 -5.69
C PHE A 96 -11.90 2.93 -5.14
N ALA A 97 -11.51 1.98 -5.99
CA ALA A 97 -11.28 0.59 -5.58
C ALA A 97 -10.11 0.48 -4.58
N GLU A 98 -9.01 1.16 -4.85
CA GLU A 98 -7.83 1.19 -3.97
C GLU A 98 -8.15 1.78 -2.60
N ASN A 99 -8.81 2.94 -2.56
CA ASN A 99 -9.20 3.59 -1.31
C ASN A 99 -10.16 2.70 -0.50
N CYS A 100 -11.16 2.08 -1.15
CA CYS A 100 -12.07 1.16 -0.47
C CYS A 100 -11.33 -0.03 0.14
N LEU A 101 -10.37 -0.60 -0.58
CA LEU A 101 -9.56 -1.72 -0.11
C LEU A 101 -8.66 -1.29 1.06
N ALA A 102 -7.95 -0.17 0.93
CA ALA A 102 -7.04 0.37 1.95
C ALA A 102 -7.79 0.69 3.26
N ILE A 103 -8.96 1.32 3.18
CA ILE A 103 -9.80 1.64 4.34
C ILE A 103 -10.33 0.36 4.99
N THR A 104 -10.83 -0.59 4.19
CA THR A 104 -11.31 -1.88 4.70
C THR A 104 -10.21 -2.59 5.47
N ARG A 105 -8.99 -2.64 4.93
CA ARG A 105 -7.83 -3.26 5.58
C ARG A 105 -7.40 -2.51 6.84
N THR A 106 -7.48 -1.18 6.83
CA THR A 106 -7.23 -0.34 8.01
C THR A 106 -8.17 -0.70 9.15
N ILE A 107 -9.48 -0.78 8.89
CA ILE A 107 -10.49 -1.19 9.88
C ILE A 107 -10.22 -2.62 10.39
N LYS A 108 -9.80 -3.53 9.51
CA LYS A 108 -9.48 -4.92 9.91
C LYS A 108 -8.18 -5.05 10.72
N SER A 109 -7.32 -4.04 10.71
CA SER A 109 -6.05 -4.05 11.45
C SER A 109 -6.25 -3.82 12.95
N ASP A 110 -5.18 -4.01 13.74
CA ASP A 110 -5.15 -3.62 15.16
C ASP A 110 -5.02 -2.11 15.36
N LYS A 111 -4.65 -1.36 14.32
CA LYS A 111 -4.40 0.09 14.35
C LYS A 111 -5.25 0.78 13.31
N GLN A 112 -6.44 1.20 13.70
CA GLN A 112 -7.37 1.89 12.81
C GLN A 112 -7.05 3.39 12.78
N THR A 113 -5.92 3.78 12.19
CA THR A 113 -5.45 5.18 12.14
C THR A 113 -5.20 5.65 10.72
N PHE A 114 -5.05 6.97 10.55
CA PHE A 114 -4.70 7.57 9.26
C PHE A 114 -3.35 7.06 8.74
N GLU A 115 -2.37 6.84 9.61
CA GLU A 115 -1.05 6.32 9.26
C GLU A 115 -1.10 4.86 8.78
N GLN A 116 -1.99 4.05 9.37
CA GLN A 116 -2.23 2.70 8.87
C GLN A 116 -2.86 2.76 7.47
N PHE A 117 -3.84 3.64 7.26
CA PHE A 117 -4.45 3.83 5.93
C PHE A 117 -3.43 4.25 4.88
N ILE A 118 -2.54 5.20 5.19
CA ILE A 118 -1.43 5.60 4.32
C ILE A 118 -0.59 4.38 3.93
N SER A 119 -0.22 3.56 4.92
CA SER A 119 0.62 2.38 4.72
C SER A 119 -0.07 1.35 3.82
N GLU A 120 -1.36 1.07 4.04
CA GLU A 120 -2.14 0.16 3.20
C GLU A 120 -2.27 0.69 1.77
N LEU A 121 -2.59 1.97 1.59
CA LEU A 121 -2.76 2.57 0.28
C LEU A 121 -1.47 2.52 -0.54
N GLN A 122 -0.33 2.83 0.07
CA GLN A 122 0.97 2.71 -0.60
C GLN A 122 1.24 1.28 -1.04
N PHE A 123 1.00 0.31 -0.14
CA PHE A 123 1.26 -1.10 -0.44
C PHE A 123 0.37 -1.64 -1.56
N ILE A 124 -0.85 -1.10 -1.69
CA ILE A 124 -1.79 -1.45 -2.76
C ILE A 124 -1.41 -0.83 -4.11
N ARG A 125 -1.03 0.46 -4.11
CA ARG A 125 -0.88 1.28 -5.32
C ARG A 125 0.48 1.14 -6.00
N TYR A 126 1.53 0.84 -5.24
CA TYR A 126 2.91 0.80 -5.72
C TYR A 126 3.46 -0.62 -5.71
N ARG A 127 4.31 -0.93 -6.69
CA ARG A 127 4.97 -2.23 -6.81
C ARG A 127 5.79 -2.53 -5.56
N ASP A 128 5.52 -3.68 -4.95
CA ASP A 128 6.08 -4.09 -3.64
C ASP A 128 5.98 -3.01 -2.54
N GLY A 129 5.06 -2.03 -2.68
CA GLY A 129 4.88 -0.89 -1.77
C GLY A 129 5.98 0.16 -1.81
N ILE A 130 6.77 0.26 -2.88
CA ILE A 130 7.91 1.18 -2.99
C ILE A 130 7.57 2.28 -3.99
N ILE A 131 7.68 3.54 -3.56
CA ILE A 131 7.57 4.70 -4.45
C ILE A 131 8.96 4.98 -5.03
N ASP A 132 9.13 4.68 -6.31
CA ASP A 132 10.36 4.89 -7.09
C ASP A 132 9.99 5.43 -8.47
N ALA A 133 9.77 6.76 -8.53
CA ALA A 133 9.27 7.49 -9.69
C ALA A 133 7.94 6.94 -10.27
N TYR A 134 7.43 7.61 -11.30
CA TYR A 134 6.15 7.29 -11.93
C TYR A 134 5.94 5.80 -12.31
N PRO A 135 6.95 5.06 -12.83
CA PRO A 135 6.77 3.64 -13.21
C PRO A 135 6.62 2.65 -12.04
N SER A 136 6.87 3.09 -10.80
CA SER A 136 6.62 2.27 -9.61
C SER A 136 5.13 2.10 -9.30
N ARG A 137 4.29 3.06 -9.71
CA ARG A 137 2.84 2.97 -9.61
C ARG A 137 2.30 1.90 -10.56
N LEU A 138 1.33 1.12 -10.11
CA LEU A 138 0.77 -0.02 -10.84
C LEU A 138 -0.28 0.44 -11.87
N HIS A 139 0.17 0.99 -13.01
CA HIS A 139 -0.70 1.60 -14.03
C HIS A 139 -1.54 0.59 -14.84
N TYR A 140 -1.07 -0.64 -14.98
CA TYR A 140 -1.79 -1.69 -15.71
C TYR A 140 -2.56 -2.55 -14.73
N PHE A 141 -3.87 -2.69 -14.91
CA PHE A 141 -4.72 -3.45 -13.98
C PHE A 141 -4.29 -4.92 -13.82
N CYS A 142 -3.69 -5.51 -14.86
CA CYS A 142 -3.10 -6.85 -14.75
C CYS A 142 -1.87 -6.90 -13.82
N ASP A 143 -1.00 -5.88 -13.86
CA ASP A 143 0.14 -5.74 -12.95
C ASP A 143 -0.34 -5.43 -11.53
N TRP A 144 -1.38 -4.59 -11.40
CA TRP A 144 -2.06 -4.33 -10.14
C TRP A 144 -2.60 -5.61 -9.51
N ILE A 145 -3.33 -6.44 -10.29
CA ILE A 145 -3.84 -7.73 -9.81
C ILE A 145 -2.69 -8.65 -9.43
N TYR A 146 -1.68 -8.80 -10.29
CA TYR A 146 -0.55 -9.68 -10.05
C TYR A 146 0.21 -9.32 -8.77
N ASN A 147 0.56 -8.04 -8.59
CA ASN A 147 1.27 -7.55 -7.42
C ASN A 147 0.45 -7.73 -6.14
N ASN A 148 -0.83 -7.32 -6.15
CA ASN A 148 -1.70 -7.41 -4.98
C ASN A 148 -2.06 -8.86 -4.62
N ALA A 149 -2.14 -9.78 -5.60
CA ALA A 149 -2.34 -11.20 -5.33
C ALA A 149 -1.07 -11.87 -4.77
N LYS A 150 0.11 -11.54 -5.32
CA LYS A 150 1.41 -11.96 -4.77
C LYS A 150 1.59 -11.50 -3.32
N ALA A 151 1.07 -10.32 -2.98
CA ALA A 151 1.08 -9.76 -1.64
C ALA A 151 -0.07 -10.26 -0.74
N GLU A 152 -0.88 -11.24 -1.20
CA GLU A 152 -2.01 -11.83 -0.47
C GLU A 152 -3.09 -10.81 -0.05
N LEU A 153 -3.19 -9.69 -0.76
CA LEU A 153 -4.18 -8.64 -0.49
C LEU A 153 -5.53 -8.94 -1.17
N ILE A 154 -5.46 -9.60 -2.32
CA ILE A 154 -6.60 -10.03 -3.12
C ILE A 154 -6.37 -11.46 -3.62
N ALA A 155 -7.44 -12.10 -4.08
CA ALA A 155 -7.36 -13.38 -4.78
C ALA A 155 -8.15 -13.29 -6.09
N ASP A 156 -7.60 -13.87 -7.16
CA ASP A 156 -8.33 -14.04 -8.41
C ASP A 156 -9.40 -15.13 -8.24
N MET A 157 -10.66 -14.76 -8.52
CA MET A 157 -11.83 -15.62 -8.38
C MET A 157 -12.38 -16.08 -9.75
N SER A 158 -11.79 -15.65 -10.85
CA SER A 158 -12.22 -16.03 -12.19
C SER A 158 -11.71 -17.44 -12.53
N GLN A 159 -12.63 -18.40 -12.59
CA GLN A 159 -12.42 -19.75 -13.14
C GLN A 159 -13.33 -19.94 -14.35
#